data_AF-A0A4V6QGR6-F1
#
_entry.id   AF-A0A4V6QGR6-F1
#
_cell.length_a   1.000
_cell.length_b   1.000
_cell.length_c   1.000
_cell.angle_alpha   90.00
_cell.angle_beta   90.00
_cell.angle_gamma   90.00
#
_symmetry.space_group_name_H-M   'P 1'
#
loop_
_entity.id
_entity.type
_entity.pdbx_description
1 polymer ?
#
loop_
_entity_poly.entity_id
_entity_poly.type
_entity_poly.pdbx_seq_one_letter_code
_entity_poly.pdbx_strand_id
1 'polypeptide(L)'
;MSPRVTGILAMVAGIAIAILGGTLFQYGWAGILGAILIVGASILFAIGATWMLRKSWADKTWPPSRPMDPAKARRIMRRSAVLRFCVAPLLIGWAVAAMVLEPSIWPGALVLTVGIWELFYGALLLLWAIEHPPKENFWTP
;
A
#
# COMPACT_ATOMS: atom_id res chain seq x y z
N MET A 1 18.06 -24.65 -2.15
CA MET A 1 17.16 -24.10 -1.12
C MET A 1 15.75 -24.01 -1.65
N SER A 2 14.73 -24.34 -0.85
CA SER A 2 13.33 -24.17 -1.27
C SER A 2 12.92 -22.69 -1.26
N PRO A 3 12.02 -22.24 -2.16
CA PRO A 3 11.60 -20.83 -2.20
C PRO A 3 11.01 -20.33 -0.89
N ARG A 4 10.33 -21.21 -0.14
CA ARG A 4 9.78 -20.91 1.18
C ARG A 4 10.87 -20.55 2.20
N VAL A 5 11.96 -21.33 2.24
CA VAL A 5 13.06 -21.08 3.19
C VAL A 5 13.75 -19.76 2.86
N THR A 6 14.03 -19.51 1.57
CA THR A 6 14.61 -18.23 1.14
C THR A 6 13.67 -17.05 1.41
N GLY A 7 12.36 -17.22 1.23
CA GLY A 7 11.35 -16.21 1.56
C GLY A 7 11.32 -15.86 3.05
N ILE A 8 11.34 -16.87 3.93
CA ILE A 8 11.40 -16.68 5.38
C ILE A 8 12.70 -15.95 5.77
N LEU A 9 13.85 -16.36 5.23
CA LEU A 9 15.13 -15.71 5.51
C LEU A 9 15.12 -14.24 5.07
N ALA A 10 14.58 -13.93 3.89
CA ALA A 10 14.43 -12.57 3.41
C ALA A 10 13.50 -11.72 4.30
N MET A 11 12.40 -12.30 4.78
CA MET A 11 11.49 -11.61 5.70
C MET A 11 12.14 -11.33 7.06
N VAL A 12 12.85 -12.31 7.63
CA VAL A 12 13.57 -12.14 8.90
C VAL A 12 14.67 -11.09 8.76
N ALA A 13 15.43 -11.12 7.66
CA ALA A 13 16.42 -10.09 7.36
C ALA A 13 15.78 -8.70 7.21
N GLY A 14 14.64 -8.60 6.52
CA GLY A 14 13.87 -7.35 6.39
C GLY A 14 13.45 -6.80 7.76
N ILE A 15 12.94 -7.65 8.66
CA ILE A 15 12.57 -7.24 10.03
C ILE A 15 13.79 -6.72 10.79
N ALA A 16 14.92 -7.43 10.73
CA ALA A 16 16.15 -6.99 11.40
C ALA A 16 16.63 -5.62 10.89
N ILE A 17 16.60 -5.42 9.56
CA ILE A 17 16.94 -4.13 8.93
C ILE A 17 15.96 -3.04 9.35
N ALA A 18 14.66 -3.32 9.46
CA ALA A 18 13.67 -2.37 9.91
C ALA A 18 13.89 -1.94 11.36
N ILE A 19 14.26 -2.87 12.25
CA ILE A 19 14.61 -2.57 13.65
C ILE A 19 15.83 -1.66 13.70
N LEU A 20 16.88 -1.97 12.94
CA LEU A 20 18.08 -1.12 12.86
C LEU A 20 17.74 0.28 12.29
N GLY A 21 16.94 0.34 11.22
CA GLY A 21 16.42 1.57 10.66
C GLY A 21 15.63 2.40 11.66
N GLY A 22 14.81 1.75 12.49
CA GLY A 22 14.07 2.37 13.59
C GLY A 22 14.99 2.98 14.66
N THR A 23 16.06 2.29 15.03
CA THR A 23 17.02 2.81 16.02
C THR A 23 17.78 4.05 15.53
N LEU A 24 17.97 4.19 14.21
CA LEU A 24 18.64 5.35 13.61
C LEU A 24 17.84 6.66 13.78
N PHE A 25 16.53 6.60 13.97
CA PHE A 25 15.72 7.81 14.23
C PHE A 25 16.02 8.47 15.58
N GLN A 26 16.71 7.77 16.49
CA GLN A 26 17.15 8.35 17.77
C GLN A 26 18.24 9.41 17.55
N TYR A 27 18.97 9.35 16.43
CA TYR A 27 20.00 10.30 16.09
C TYR A 27 19.45 11.27 15.03
N GLY A 28 19.20 12.53 15.40
CA GLY A 28 18.55 13.51 14.53
C GLY A 28 19.21 13.71 13.16
N TRP A 29 20.53 13.49 13.06
CA TRP A 29 21.28 13.56 11.79
C TRP A 29 21.14 12.30 10.91
N ALA A 30 20.74 11.16 11.48
CA ALA A 30 20.64 9.88 10.78
C ALA A 30 19.22 9.52 10.35
N GLY A 31 18.23 10.40 10.58
CA GLY A 31 16.82 10.14 10.26
C GLY A 31 16.58 9.82 8.78
N ILE A 32 17.30 10.46 7.85
CA ILE A 32 17.20 10.18 6.40
C ILE A 32 17.70 8.76 6.10
N LEU A 33 18.82 8.35 6.71
CA LEU A 33 19.35 6.99 6.55
C LEU A 33 18.41 5.93 7.15
N GLY A 34 17.82 6.23 8.31
CA GLY A 34 16.79 5.39 8.94
C GLY A 34 15.59 5.18 8.03
N ALA A 35 15.09 6.24 7.39
CA ALA A 35 13.98 6.15 6.44
C ALA A 35 14.32 5.27 5.22
N ILE A 36 15.51 5.45 4.62
CA ILE A 36 15.97 4.65 3.48
C ILE A 36 16.04 3.16 3.87
N LEU A 37 16.58 2.86 5.06
CA LEU A 37 16.66 1.49 5.57
C LEU A 37 15.29 0.85 5.77
N ILE A 38 14.31 1.57 6.33
CA ILE A 38 12.95 1.05 6.50
C ILE A 38 12.27 0.79 5.15
N VAL A 39 12.46 1.68 4.17
CA VAL A 39 11.94 1.47 2.81
C VAL A 39 12.57 0.22 2.19
N GLY A 40 13.90 0.09 2.27
CA GLY A 40 14.62 -1.09 1.78
C GLY A 40 14.16 -2.38 2.46
N ALA A 41 13.99 -2.35 3.78
CA ALA A 41 13.45 -3.45 4.56
C ALA A 41 12.04 -3.86 4.10
N SER A 42 11.17 -2.89 3.82
CA SER A 42 9.81 -3.12 3.36
C SER A 42 9.78 -3.79 1.99
N ILE A 43 10.64 -3.35 1.07
CA ILE A 43 10.81 -3.95 -0.26
C ILE A 43 11.32 -5.39 -0.11
N LEU A 44 12.35 -5.60 0.70
CA LEU A 44 12.93 -6.93 0.94
C LEU A 44 11.91 -7.90 1.54
N PHE A 45 11.12 -7.43 2.51
CA PHE A 45 10.05 -8.19 3.13
C PHE A 45 8.97 -8.58 2.11
N ALA A 46 8.55 -7.64 1.27
CA ALA A 46 7.59 -7.91 0.20
C ALA A 46 8.12 -8.95 -0.79
N ILE A 47 9.40 -8.86 -1.19
CA ILE A 47 10.04 -9.86 -2.03
C ILE A 47 10.04 -11.24 -1.35
N GLY A 48 10.43 -11.31 -0.07
CA GLY A 48 10.40 -12.54 0.71
C GLY A 48 9.01 -13.18 0.76
N ALA A 49 7.97 -12.37 0.99
CA ALA A 49 6.58 -12.81 0.98
C ALA A 49 6.16 -13.37 -0.39
N THR A 50 6.57 -12.73 -1.50
CA THR A 50 6.27 -13.24 -2.85
C THR A 50 6.98 -14.57 -3.13
N TRP A 51 8.21 -14.76 -2.63
CA TRP A 51 8.94 -16.02 -2.77
C TRP A 51 8.31 -17.17 -1.98
N MET A 52 7.62 -16.90 -0.86
CA MET A 52 6.88 -17.94 -0.13
C MET A 52 5.72 -18.54 -0.93
N LEU A 53 5.12 -17.76 -1.84
CA LEU A 53 4.03 -18.21 -2.71
C LEU A 53 4.55 -19.05 -3.90
N ARG A 54 5.84 -18.95 -4.22
CA ARG A 54 6.48 -19.70 -5.30
C ARG A 54 6.66 -21.17 -4.90
N LYS A 55 6.14 -22.10 -5.71
CA LYS A 55 6.28 -23.54 -5.45
C LYS A 55 7.69 -24.06 -5.72
N SER A 56 8.35 -23.58 -6.78
CA SER A 56 9.69 -24.02 -7.18
C SER A 56 10.46 -22.91 -7.88
N TRP A 57 11.79 -22.87 -7.68
CA TRP A 57 12.71 -21.99 -8.42
C TRP A 57 12.82 -22.33 -9.91
N ALA A 58 12.51 -23.58 -10.28
CA ALA A 58 12.50 -24.03 -11.66
C ALA A 58 11.24 -23.59 -12.43
N ASP A 59 10.21 -23.11 -11.71
CA ASP A 59 8.98 -22.63 -12.33
C ASP A 59 9.24 -21.28 -13.03
N LYS A 60 9.30 -21.30 -14.37
CA LYS A 60 9.47 -20.11 -15.22
C LYS A 60 8.14 -19.37 -15.46
N THR A 61 7.01 -19.94 -15.06
CA THR A 61 5.68 -19.34 -15.22
C THR A 61 5.27 -18.49 -14.01
N TRP A 62 6.19 -18.33 -13.05
CA TRP A 62 6.04 -17.44 -11.90
C TRP A 62 6.55 -16.03 -12.21
N PRO A 63 5.78 -14.97 -11.89
CA PRO A 63 4.48 -14.97 -11.24
C PRO A 63 3.34 -15.41 -12.17
N PRO A 64 2.33 -16.15 -11.68
CA PRO A 64 1.22 -16.62 -12.48
C PRO A 64 0.45 -15.41 -13.01
N SER A 65 0.57 -15.15 -14.32
CA SER A 65 -0.21 -14.17 -15.05
C SER A 65 -1.65 -14.66 -15.22
N ARG A 66 -2.34 -14.98 -14.12
CA ARG A 66 -3.80 -15.12 -14.19
C ARG A 66 -4.37 -13.71 -14.29
N PRO A 67 -5.00 -13.33 -15.42
CA PRO A 67 -5.72 -12.08 -15.48
C PRO A 67 -6.76 -12.11 -14.35
N MET A 68 -6.75 -11.06 -13.54
CA MET A 68 -7.72 -10.92 -12.47
C MET A 68 -9.11 -10.87 -13.09
N ASP A 69 -10.03 -11.71 -12.60
CA ASP A 69 -11.42 -11.70 -13.08
C ASP A 69 -11.95 -10.24 -13.06
N PRO A 70 -12.40 -9.70 -14.20
CA PRO A 70 -12.85 -8.32 -14.30
C PRO A 70 -14.00 -7.99 -13.35
N ALA A 71 -14.80 -8.98 -12.94
CA ALA A 71 -15.82 -8.79 -11.91
C ALA A 71 -15.19 -8.59 -10.52
N LYS A 72 -14.19 -9.40 -10.16
CA LYS A 72 -13.44 -9.27 -8.91
C LYS A 72 -12.65 -7.96 -8.86
N ALA A 73 -11.98 -7.58 -9.96
CA ALA A 73 -11.23 -6.32 -10.05
C ALA A 73 -12.12 -5.11 -9.75
N ARG A 74 -13.31 -5.06 -10.35
CA ARG A 74 -14.29 -3.99 -10.10
C ARG A 74 -14.83 -3.99 -8.66
N ARG A 75 -15.08 -5.15 -8.06
CA ARG A 75 -15.47 -5.21 -6.63
C ARG A 75 -14.40 -4.62 -5.73
N ILE A 76 -13.12 -4.90 -6.01
CA ILE A 76 -12.01 -4.31 -5.25
C ILE A 76 -11.94 -2.80 -5.48
N MET A 77 -12.04 -2.33 -6.74
CA MET A 77 -12.04 -0.90 -7.05
C MET A 77 -13.17 -0.13 -6.37
N ARG A 78 -14.40 -0.69 -6.36
CA ARG A 78 -15.54 -0.07 -5.67
C ARG A 78 -15.31 -0.01 -4.16
N ARG A 79 -14.82 -1.10 -3.55
CA ARG A 79 -14.49 -1.13 -2.11
C ARG A 79 -13.39 -0.14 -1.77
N SER A 80 -12.35 -0.03 -2.59
CA SER A 80 -11.29 0.95 -2.36
C SER A 80 -11.77 2.37 -2.55
N ALA A 81 -12.64 2.65 -3.53
CA ALA A 81 -13.24 3.98 -3.69
C ALA A 81 -14.08 4.37 -2.46
N VAL A 82 -14.98 3.49 -1.99
CA VAL A 82 -15.78 3.73 -0.79
C VAL A 82 -14.89 3.97 0.43
N LEU A 83 -13.88 3.12 0.64
CA LEU A 83 -12.96 3.27 1.76
C LEU A 83 -12.23 4.62 1.73
N ARG A 84 -11.76 5.05 0.55
CA ARG A 84 -11.12 6.36 0.36
C ARG A 84 -12.08 7.51 0.66
N PHE A 85 -13.35 7.42 0.24
CA PHE A 85 -14.36 8.44 0.58
C PHE A 85 -14.72 8.48 2.07
N CYS A 86 -14.53 7.40 2.82
CA CYS A 86 -14.66 7.41 4.28
C CYS A 86 -13.40 7.96 4.97
N VAL A 87 -12.21 7.63 4.47
CA VAL A 87 -10.93 8.02 5.09
C VAL A 87 -10.56 9.48 4.78
N ALA A 88 -10.82 9.95 3.56
CA ALA A 88 -10.50 11.32 3.14
C ALA A 88 -11.10 12.41 4.04
N PRO A 89 -12.41 12.42 4.38
CA PRO A 89 -12.97 13.44 5.27
C PRO A 89 -12.40 13.36 6.70
N LEU A 90 -12.04 12.16 7.18
CA LEU A 90 -11.37 12.00 8.46
C LEU A 90 -9.97 12.61 8.44
N LEU A 91 -9.20 12.38 7.36
CA LEU A 91 -7.88 13.01 7.17
C LEU A 91 -7.98 14.52 7.05
N ILE A 92 -8.95 15.04 6.30
CA ILE A 92 -9.18 16.49 6.17
C ILE A 92 -9.56 17.10 7.52
N GLY A 93 -10.48 16.48 8.26
CA GLY A 93 -10.86 16.93 9.60
C GLY A 93 -9.67 16.91 10.57
N TRP A 94 -8.87 15.85 10.54
CA TRP A 94 -7.63 15.77 11.31
C TRP A 94 -6.64 16.85 10.92
N ALA A 95 -6.46 17.11 9.62
CA ALA A 95 -5.56 18.14 9.13
C ALA A 95 -5.94 19.53 9.66
N VAL A 96 -7.23 19.87 9.62
CA VAL A 96 -7.74 21.13 10.18
C VAL A 96 -7.49 21.18 11.69
N ALA A 97 -7.77 20.11 12.43
CA ALA A 97 -7.48 20.05 13.85
C ALA A 97 -5.99 20.23 14.16
N ALA A 98 -5.10 19.58 13.41
CA ALA A 98 -3.66 19.72 13.56
C ALA A 98 -3.18 21.14 13.28
N MET A 99 -3.71 21.82 12.25
CA MET A 99 -3.39 23.22 11.95
C MET A 99 -3.84 24.19 13.05
N VAL A 100 -4.90 23.86 13.80
CA VAL A 100 -5.43 24.70 14.89
C VAL A 100 -4.70 24.44 16.20
N LEU A 101 -4.38 23.17 16.48
CA LEU A 101 -3.84 22.74 17.77
C LEU A 101 -2.31 22.82 17.83
N GLU A 102 -1.62 22.74 16.70
CA GLU A 102 -0.16 22.78 16.65
C GLU A 102 0.36 24.18 16.23
N PRO A 103 1.45 24.66 16.85
CA PRO A 103 2.10 25.91 16.43
C PRO A 103 2.68 25.86 15.01
N SER A 104 2.97 24.64 14.52
CA SER A 104 3.55 24.44 13.20
C SER A 104 2.46 24.04 12.20
N ILE A 105 2.36 24.77 11.09
CA ILE A 105 1.36 24.50 10.05
C ILE A 105 1.67 23.26 9.20
N TRP A 106 2.95 22.84 9.17
CA TRP A 106 3.45 21.83 8.24
C TRP A 106 2.82 20.44 8.38
N PRO A 107 2.67 19.86 9.59
CA PRO A 107 2.04 18.55 9.75
C PRO A 107 0.59 18.56 9.25
N GLY A 108 -0.17 19.59 9.62
CA GLY A 108 -1.53 19.79 9.12
C GLY A 108 -1.59 19.94 7.59
N ALA A 109 -0.69 20.71 6.99
CA ALA A 109 -0.65 20.90 5.54
C ALA A 109 -0.34 19.60 4.77
N LEU A 110 0.57 18.76 5.30
CA LEU A 110 0.87 17.46 4.72
C LEU A 110 -0.34 16.52 4.81
N VAL A 111 -0.98 16.42 5.97
CA VAL A 111 -2.17 15.57 6.14
C VAL A 111 -3.32 16.07 5.26
N LEU A 112 -3.50 17.38 5.11
CA LEU A 112 -4.51 17.96 4.21
C LEU A 112 -4.26 17.56 2.76
N THR A 113 -3.01 17.65 2.31
CA THR A 113 -2.61 17.29 0.94
C THR A 113 -2.89 15.82 0.66
N VAL A 114 -2.58 14.93 1.61
CA VAL A 114 -2.91 13.50 1.52
C VAL A 114 -4.43 13.29 1.49
N GLY A 115 -5.19 13.97 2.35
CA GLY A 115 -6.65 13.86 2.38
C GLY A 115 -7.31 14.28 1.06
N ILE A 116 -6.86 15.40 0.46
CA ILE A 116 -7.32 15.88 -0.85
C ILE A 116 -6.96 14.88 -1.96
N TRP A 117 -5.73 14.37 -1.94
CA TRP A 117 -5.25 13.37 -2.90
C TRP A 117 -6.09 12.09 -2.86
N GLU A 118 -6.39 11.59 -1.66
CA GLU A 118 -7.24 10.40 -1.46
C GLU A 118 -8.65 10.61 -1.99
N LEU A 119 -9.22 11.80 -1.79
CA LEU A 119 -10.53 12.17 -2.31
C LEU A 119 -10.52 12.21 -3.85
N PHE A 120 -9.50 12.83 -4.44
CA PHE A 120 -9.33 12.91 -5.90
C PHE A 120 -9.18 11.52 -6.53
N TYR A 121 -8.32 10.66 -5.98
CA TYR A 121 -8.17 9.28 -6.45
C TYR A 121 -9.43 8.45 -6.25
N GLY A 122 -10.11 8.60 -5.12
CA GLY A 122 -11.41 7.97 -4.86
C GLY A 122 -12.42 8.34 -5.95
N ALA A 123 -12.52 9.62 -6.29
CA ALA A 123 -13.39 10.13 -7.35
C ALA A 123 -13.04 9.55 -8.72
N LEU A 124 -11.76 9.54 -9.10
CA LEU A 124 -11.30 8.95 -10.37
C LEU A 124 -11.65 7.46 -10.48
N LEU A 125 -11.44 6.68 -9.41
CA LEU A 125 -11.80 5.26 -9.39
C LEU A 125 -13.31 5.05 -9.55
N LEU A 126 -14.12 5.93 -8.96
CA LEU A 126 -15.57 5.88 -9.07
C LEU A 126 -16.04 6.24 -10.48
N LEU A 127 -15.50 7.31 -11.07
CA LEU A 127 -15.78 7.71 -12.45
C LEU A 127 -15.42 6.60 -13.43
N TRP A 128 -14.22 6.03 -13.29
CA TRP A 128 -13.78 4.91 -14.12
C TRP A 128 -14.69 3.69 -14.00
N ALA A 129 -15.17 3.39 -12.79
CA ALA A 129 -16.11 2.30 -12.54
C ALA A 129 -17.51 2.55 -13.11
N ILE A 130 -17.91 3.81 -13.31
CA ILE A 130 -19.16 4.21 -13.96
C ILE A 130 -19.03 4.10 -15.49
N GLU A 131 -17.91 4.56 -16.06
CA GLU A 131 -17.65 4.51 -17.50
C GLU A 131 -17.54 3.07 -18.06
N HIS A 132 -17.15 2.12 -17.21
CA HIS A 132 -16.96 0.72 -17.58
C HIS A 132 -17.93 -0.20 -16.83
N PRO A 133 -19.26 -0.07 -17.07
CA PRO A 133 -20.27 -0.86 -16.39
C PRO A 133 -20.01 -2.36 -16.64
N PRO A 134 -20.41 -3.25 -15.70
CA PRO A 134 -20.35 -4.68 -15.96
C PRO A 134 -21.11 -4.96 -17.25
N LYS A 135 -20.45 -5.60 -18.23
CA LYS A 135 -21.18 -6.24 -19.32
C LYS A 135 -22.10 -7.24 -18.64
N GLU A 136 -23.39 -6.93 -18.63
CA GLU A 136 -24.43 -7.91 -18.33
C GLU A 136 -24.17 -9.13 -19.21
N ASN A 137 -24.63 -10.29 -18.74
CA ASN A 137 -24.46 -11.63 -19.33
C ASN A 137 -23.36 -12.47 -18.66
N PHE A 138 -23.66 -12.97 -17.47
CA PHE A 138 -23.53 -14.41 -17.11
C PHE A 138 -24.31 -14.70 -15.81
N TRP A 139 -25.53 -14.15 -15.72
CA TRP A 139 -26.57 -14.68 -14.84
C TRP A 139 -27.64 -15.26 -15.76
N THR A 140 -27.40 -16.48 -16.24
CA THR A 140 -28.51 -17.36 -16.61
C THR A 140 -28.86 -18.13 -15.34
N PRO A 141 -30.11 -18.06 -14.84
CA PRO A 141 -30.56 -18.91 -13.73
C PRO A 141 -30.41 -20.40 -14.07
#